data_AF-A0A5S4F3H4-F1
#
_entry.id   AF-A0A5S4F3H4-F1
#
_cell.length_a   1.000
_cell.length_b   1.000
_cell.length_c   1.000
_cell.angle_alpha   90.00
_cell.angle_beta   90.00
_cell.angle_gamma   90.00
#
_symmetry.space_group_name_H-M   'P 1'
#
loop_
_entity.id
_entity.type
_entity.pdbx_description
1 polymer ?
#
loop_
_entity_poly.entity_id
_entity_poly.type
_entity_poly.pdbx_seq_one_letter_code
_entity_poly.pdbx_strand_id
1 'polypeptide(L)'
;MSTVSRLRSNDPAPAGPPPVVHAAAMLWMSAVALGAFEAVLMVTRELIEGTSTLAGLLPGVGFRLAVFAGAIFLALRLRRGQNWARWTLAGTLGVFGTLSLVIEPARWLLEGGSIAEAAAGLDAVGWAFAASRILHVAAVLGAMALMFQPRANAYFVST
;
A
#
# COMPACT_ATOMS: atom_id res chain seq x y z
N MET A 1 -31.28 24.14 44.87
CA MET A 1 -31.24 24.66 43.49
C MET A 1 -30.26 23.81 42.68
N SER A 2 -30.82 22.77 42.06
CA SER A 2 -30.16 21.91 41.07
C SER A 2 -30.33 22.52 39.69
N THR A 3 -29.48 22.09 38.75
CA THR A 3 -29.80 22.07 37.30
C THR A 3 -29.46 23.32 36.48
N VAL A 4 -28.19 23.77 36.41
CA VAL A 4 -27.77 24.64 35.27
C VAL A 4 -26.38 24.33 34.68
N SER A 5 -25.53 23.49 35.30
CA SER A 5 -24.21 23.15 34.72
C SER A 5 -24.23 21.96 33.74
N ARG A 6 -25.28 21.84 32.93
CA ARG A 6 -25.45 20.78 31.91
C ARG A 6 -25.74 21.33 30.50
N LEU A 7 -25.34 22.58 30.22
CA LEU A 7 -25.48 23.17 28.90
C LEU A 7 -24.09 23.31 28.25
N ARG A 8 -23.87 22.49 27.23
CA ARG A 8 -22.71 22.40 26.31
C ARG A 8 -21.59 21.42 26.70
N SER A 9 -21.93 20.16 26.92
CA SER A 9 -21.17 19.11 26.24
C SER A 9 -21.59 19.17 24.76
N ASN A 10 -21.02 20.11 24.01
CA ASN A 10 -20.87 19.92 22.57
C ASN A 10 -19.81 18.84 22.41
N ASP A 11 -20.12 17.60 22.80
CA ASP A 11 -19.31 16.47 22.37
C ASP A 11 -19.55 16.44 20.86
N PRO A 12 -18.55 16.79 20.04
CA PRO A 12 -18.70 16.61 18.61
C PRO A 12 -18.99 15.12 18.45
N ALA A 13 -20.09 14.77 17.77
CA ALA A 13 -20.34 13.41 17.30
C ALA A 13 -18.98 12.84 16.83
N PRO A 14 -18.58 11.62 17.26
CA PRO A 14 -17.20 11.15 17.13
C PRO A 14 -16.72 11.47 15.72
N ALA A 15 -15.89 12.50 15.62
CA ALA A 15 -15.51 13.03 14.34
C ALA A 15 -14.86 11.86 13.61
N GLY A 16 -15.39 11.50 12.45
CA GLY A 16 -14.85 10.40 11.66
C GLY A 16 -13.32 10.54 11.53
N PRO A 17 -12.60 9.45 11.22
CA PRO A 17 -11.14 9.45 11.19
C PRO A 17 -10.62 10.69 10.44
N PRO A 18 -9.60 11.40 10.98
CA PRO A 18 -9.12 12.63 10.38
C PRO A 18 -8.84 12.43 8.88
N PRO A 19 -9.04 13.45 8.03
CA PRO A 19 -8.84 13.32 6.58
C PRO A 19 -7.48 12.73 6.21
N VAL A 20 -6.43 13.01 6.99
CA VAL A 20 -5.09 12.44 6.81
C VAL A 20 -5.02 10.91 7.02
N VAL A 21 -5.74 10.37 8.01
CA VAL A 21 -5.80 8.92 8.27
C VAL A 21 -6.62 8.24 7.19
N HIS A 22 -7.72 8.88 6.76
CA HIS A 22 -8.52 8.39 5.64
C HIS A 22 -7.69 8.33 4.34
N ALA A 23 -6.98 9.42 4.00
CA ALA A 23 -6.10 9.48 2.84
C ALA A 23 -4.99 8.43 2.90
N ALA A 24 -4.33 8.25 4.06
CA ALA A 24 -3.33 7.21 4.25
C ALA A 24 -3.90 5.80 3.98
N ALA A 25 -5.10 5.51 4.47
CA ALA A 25 -5.75 4.24 4.22
C ALA A 25 -6.14 4.06 2.74
N MET A 26 -6.61 5.12 2.07
CA MET A 26 -6.90 5.07 0.63
C MET A 26 -5.64 4.81 -0.20
N LEU A 27 -4.51 5.41 0.18
CA LEU A 27 -3.22 5.13 -0.47
C LEU A 27 -2.78 3.68 -0.27
N TRP A 28 -2.99 3.10 0.92
CA TRP A 28 -2.77 1.66 1.13
C TRP A 28 -3.68 0.80 0.23
N MET A 29 -4.95 1.17 0.08
CA MET A 29 -5.86 0.45 -0.83
C MET A 29 -5.44 0.60 -2.30
N SER A 30 -4.96 1.77 -2.71
CA SER A 30 -4.41 1.99 -4.05
C SER A 30 -3.16 1.16 -4.30
N ALA A 31 -2.25 1.06 -3.32
CA ALA A 31 -1.08 0.20 -3.41
C ALA A 31 -1.47 -1.28 -3.62
N VAL A 32 -2.49 -1.77 -2.88
CA VAL A 32 -3.02 -3.13 -3.09
C VAL A 32 -3.61 -3.30 -4.49
N ALA A 33 -4.38 -2.34 -4.99
CA ALA A 33 -4.95 -2.41 -6.33
C ALA A 33 -3.86 -2.45 -7.42
N LEU A 34 -2.81 -1.65 -7.28
CA LEU A 34 -1.66 -1.63 -8.19
C LEU A 34 -0.87 -2.93 -8.12
N GLY A 35 -0.63 -3.47 -6.91
CA GLY A 35 0.00 -4.78 -6.73
C GLY A 35 -0.80 -5.92 -7.33
N ALA A 36 -2.14 -5.89 -7.21
CA ALA A 36 -3.02 -6.87 -7.84
C ALA A 36 -2.98 -6.77 -9.37
N PHE A 37 -2.98 -5.55 -9.91
CA PHE A 37 -2.81 -5.30 -11.34
C PHE A 37 -1.47 -5.85 -11.86
N GLU A 38 -0.36 -5.58 -11.17
CA GLU A 38 0.96 -6.14 -11.50
C GLU A 38 0.96 -7.67 -11.48
N ALA A 39 0.32 -8.29 -10.49
CA ALA A 39 0.22 -9.74 -10.38
C ALA A 39 -0.55 -10.34 -11.57
N VAL A 40 -1.62 -9.69 -12.02
CA VAL A 40 -2.37 -10.11 -13.22
C VAL A 40 -1.48 -10.02 -14.45
N LEU A 41 -0.79 -8.90 -14.68
CA LEU A 41 0.09 -8.74 -15.84
C LEU A 41 1.18 -9.81 -15.88
N MET A 42 1.81 -10.09 -14.73
CA MET A 42 2.87 -11.10 -14.62
C MET A 42 2.33 -12.51 -14.90
N VAL A 43 1.21 -12.89 -14.27
CA VAL A 43 0.59 -14.22 -14.50
C VAL A 43 0.15 -14.38 -15.95
N THR A 44 -0.45 -13.36 -16.54
CA THR A 44 -0.88 -13.39 -17.94
C THR A 44 0.31 -13.52 -18.88
N ARG A 45 1.41 -12.79 -18.65
CA ARG A 45 2.63 -12.92 -19.46
C ARG A 45 3.20 -14.34 -19.40
N GLU A 46 3.39 -14.88 -18.20
CA GLU A 46 3.94 -16.23 -18.00
C GLU A 46 3.11 -17.33 -18.68
N LEU A 47 1.77 -17.19 -18.66
CA LEU A 47 0.87 -18.14 -19.31
C LEU A 47 0.89 -18.02 -20.84
N ILE A 48 1.02 -16.81 -21.38
CA ILE A 48 1.11 -16.59 -22.83
C ILE A 48 2.45 -17.08 -23.38
N GLU A 49 3.55 -16.82 -22.65
CA GLU A 49 4.90 -17.23 -23.03
C GLU A 49 5.15 -18.74 -22.80
N GLY A 50 4.25 -19.42 -22.08
CA GLY A 50 4.34 -20.85 -21.79
C GLY A 50 5.48 -21.22 -20.85
N THR A 51 6.06 -20.24 -20.16
CA THR A 51 7.19 -20.38 -19.23
C THR A 51 6.80 -21.05 -17.92
N SER A 52 5.52 -20.94 -17.52
CA SER A 52 4.99 -21.51 -16.29
C SER A 52 3.63 -22.17 -16.52
N THR A 53 3.35 -23.26 -15.78
CA THR A 53 2.01 -23.84 -15.72
C THR A 53 1.15 -23.13 -14.66
N LEU A 54 -0.18 -23.18 -14.80
CA LEU A 54 -1.09 -22.63 -13.79
C LEU A 54 -0.82 -23.21 -12.39
N ALA A 55 -0.52 -24.51 -12.32
CA ALA A 55 -0.17 -25.18 -11.07
C ALA A 55 1.15 -24.66 -10.47
N GLY A 56 2.14 -24.33 -11.31
CA GLY A 56 3.40 -23.72 -10.88
C GLY A 56 3.24 -22.30 -10.32
N LEU A 57 2.26 -21.54 -10.82
CA LEU A 57 1.99 -20.17 -10.37
C LEU A 57 1.14 -20.11 -9.09
N LEU A 58 0.36 -21.16 -8.79
CA LEU A 58 -0.58 -21.20 -7.66
C LEU A 58 0.03 -20.77 -6.31
N PRO A 59 1.21 -21.29 -5.89
CA PRO A 59 1.79 -20.91 -4.60
C PRO A 59 2.13 -19.41 -4.54
N GLY A 60 2.74 -18.88 -5.60
CA GLY A 60 3.13 -17.47 -5.67
C GLY A 60 1.93 -16.51 -5.75
N VAL A 61 0.89 -16.89 -6.49
CA VAL A 61 -0.37 -16.14 -6.56
C VAL A 61 -1.10 -16.19 -5.22
N GLY A 62 -1.21 -17.38 -4.62
CA GLY A 62 -1.86 -17.57 -3.32
C GLY A 62 -1.21 -16.75 -2.21
N PHE A 63 0.12 -16.72 -2.16
CA PHE A 63 0.86 -15.88 -1.21
C PHE A 63 0.55 -14.39 -1.41
N ARG A 64 0.57 -13.89 -2.66
CA ARG A 64 0.23 -12.49 -2.96
C ARG A 64 -1.19 -12.13 -2.54
N LEU A 65 -2.16 -13.00 -2.82
CA LEU A 65 -3.55 -12.80 -2.41
C LEU A 65 -3.68 -12.72 -0.87
N ALA A 66 -2.94 -13.57 -0.14
CA ALA A 66 -2.90 -13.49 1.32
C ALA A 66 -2.29 -12.16 1.81
N VAL A 67 -1.21 -11.69 1.19
CA VAL A 67 -0.61 -10.39 1.48
C VAL A 67 -1.58 -9.24 1.20
N PHE A 68 -2.29 -9.26 0.07
CA PHE A 68 -3.30 -8.25 -0.27
C PHE A 68 -4.46 -8.23 0.71
N ALA A 69 -4.97 -9.41 1.10
CA ALA A 69 -6.01 -9.52 2.11
C ALA A 69 -5.55 -8.95 3.46
N GLY A 70 -4.32 -9.28 3.87
CA GLY A 70 -3.69 -8.73 5.08
C GLY A 70 -3.54 -7.21 5.02
N ALA A 71 -3.08 -6.68 3.90
CA ALA A 71 -2.93 -5.24 3.66
C ALA A 71 -4.28 -4.50 3.76
N ILE A 72 -5.32 -5.00 3.10
CA ILE A 72 -6.69 -4.46 3.17
C ILE A 72 -7.20 -4.49 4.61
N PHE A 73 -7.05 -5.63 5.29
CA PHE A 73 -7.46 -5.78 6.68
C PHE A 73 -6.79 -4.75 7.59
N LEU A 74 -5.47 -4.59 7.47
CA LEU A 74 -4.71 -3.61 8.24
C LEU A 74 -5.09 -2.18 7.90
N ALA A 75 -5.32 -1.85 6.62
CA ALA A 75 -5.76 -0.52 6.21
C ALA A 75 -7.14 -0.16 6.79
N LEU A 76 -8.07 -1.12 6.85
CA LEU A 76 -9.36 -0.94 7.51
C LEU A 76 -9.22 -0.78 9.03
N ARG A 77 -8.27 -1.48 9.65
CA ARG A 77 -7.96 -1.35 11.08
C ARG A 77 -7.30 -0.01 11.40
N LEU A 78 -6.43 0.48 10.53
CA LEU A 78 -5.83 1.81 10.59
C LEU A 78 -6.91 2.90 10.58
N ARG A 79 -7.91 2.78 9.69
CA ARG A 79 -9.06 3.72 9.65
C ARG A 79 -9.89 3.75 10.93
N ARG A 80 -9.84 2.70 11.74
CA ARG A 80 -10.53 2.59 13.03
C ARG A 80 -9.68 3.08 14.21
N GLY A 81 -8.53 3.69 13.96
CA GLY A 81 -7.66 4.23 15.02
C GLY A 81 -6.78 3.18 15.70
N GLN A 82 -6.67 1.97 15.18
CA GLN A 82 -5.88 0.91 15.82
C GLN A 82 -4.37 1.13 15.56
N ASN A 83 -3.68 1.71 16.55
CA ASN A 83 -2.25 2.06 16.46
C ASN A 83 -1.33 0.86 16.14
N TRP A 84 -1.69 -0.36 16.55
CA TRP A 84 -0.91 -1.55 16.21
C TRP A 84 -0.89 -1.80 14.69
N ALA A 85 -2.02 -1.56 14.00
CA ALA A 85 -2.12 -1.75 12.55
C ALA A 85 -1.19 -0.80 11.79
N ARG A 86 -0.99 0.42 12.33
CA ARG A 86 -0.05 1.40 11.79
C ARG A 86 1.38 0.87 11.79
N TRP A 87 1.85 0.34 12.93
CA TRP A 87 3.20 -0.19 13.05
C TRP A 87 3.39 -1.48 12.26
N THR A 88 2.37 -2.34 12.22
CA THR A 88 2.41 -3.53 11.36
C THR A 88 2.53 -3.13 9.89
N LEU A 89 1.68 -2.22 9.37
CA LEU A 89 1.78 -1.72 7.99
C LEU A 89 3.14 -1.11 7.71
N ALA A 90 3.66 -0.27 8.61
CA ALA A 90 4.94 0.38 8.44
C ALA A 90 6.09 -0.61 8.35
N GLY A 91 6.16 -1.57 9.28
CA GLY A 91 7.23 -2.56 9.32
C GLY A 91 7.14 -3.56 8.18
N THR A 92 5.99 -4.19 7.98
CA THR A 92 5.85 -5.28 7.01
C THR A 92 5.78 -4.75 5.59
N LEU A 93 4.75 -3.98 5.25
CA LEU A 93 4.52 -3.57 3.87
C LEU A 93 5.29 -2.30 3.51
N GLY A 94 5.45 -1.38 4.45
CA GLY A 94 6.17 -0.13 4.26
C GLY A 94 7.67 -0.35 4.05
N VAL A 95 8.30 -1.17 4.88
CA VAL A 95 9.74 -1.47 4.75
C VAL A 95 9.97 -2.71 3.91
N PHE A 96 9.57 -3.90 4.37
CA PHE A 96 9.89 -5.13 3.63
C PHE A 96 9.18 -5.22 2.28
N GLY A 97 7.93 -4.76 2.19
CA GLY A 97 7.18 -4.69 0.94
C GLY A 97 7.81 -3.72 -0.06
N THR A 98 8.22 -2.53 0.35
CA THR A 98 8.92 -1.61 -0.56
C THR A 98 10.28 -2.16 -0.99
N LEU A 99 11.05 -2.72 -0.05
CA LEU A 99 12.36 -3.31 -0.36
C LEU A 99 12.24 -4.42 -1.41
N SER A 100 11.22 -5.27 -1.33
CA SER A 100 11.03 -6.34 -2.31
C SER A 100 10.73 -5.81 -3.73
N LEU A 101 10.15 -4.62 -3.86
CA LEU A 101 9.88 -3.97 -5.16
C LEU A 101 11.12 -3.28 -5.76
N VAL A 102 11.98 -2.71 -4.91
CA VAL A 102 13.08 -1.84 -5.38
C VAL A 102 14.43 -2.56 -5.43
N ILE A 103 14.60 -3.68 -4.71
CA ILE A 103 15.90 -4.35 -4.62
C ILE A 103 16.40 -4.86 -5.97
N GLU A 104 15.50 -5.44 -6.77
CA GLU A 104 15.85 -5.99 -8.08
C GLU A 104 16.14 -4.88 -9.10
N PRO A 105 15.29 -3.85 -9.29
CA PRO A 105 15.64 -2.70 -10.12
C PRO A 105 16.94 -2.00 -9.70
N ALA A 106 17.18 -1.86 -8.39
CA ALA A 106 18.39 -1.23 -7.88
C ALA A 106 19.64 -2.07 -8.20
N ARG A 107 19.57 -3.40 -8.03
CA ARG A 107 20.65 -4.31 -8.41
C ARG A 107 20.97 -4.23 -9.89
N TRP A 108 19.95 -4.27 -10.75
CA TRP A 108 20.13 -4.15 -12.19
C TRP A 108 20.84 -2.84 -12.60
N LEU A 109 20.50 -1.71 -11.96
CA LEU A 109 21.20 -0.44 -12.19
C LEU A 109 22.66 -0.49 -11.72
N LEU A 110 22.92 -1.10 -10.56
CA LEU A 110 24.28 -1.25 -10.02
C LEU A 110 25.15 -2.18 -10.88
N GLU A 111 24.53 -3.12 -11.57
CA GLU A 111 25.18 -4.03 -12.53
C GLU A 111 25.43 -3.37 -13.90
N GLY A 112 25.09 -2.09 -14.07
CA GLY A 112 25.36 -1.30 -15.28
C GLY A 112 24.16 -1.10 -16.20
N GLY A 113 22.94 -1.41 -15.75
CA GLY A 113 21.72 -1.17 -16.51
C GLY A 113 21.47 0.31 -16.84
N SER A 114 20.99 0.58 -18.06
CA SER A 114 20.66 1.94 -18.54
C SER A 114 19.16 2.19 -18.57
N ILE A 115 18.67 3.12 -17.73
CA ILE A 115 17.24 3.50 -17.70
C ILE A 115 16.74 3.95 -19.07
N ALA A 116 17.57 4.68 -19.82
CA ALA A 116 17.21 5.18 -21.14
C ALA A 116 17.01 4.04 -22.15
N GLU A 117 17.89 3.04 -22.14
CA GLU A 117 17.78 1.87 -23.00
C GLU A 117 16.58 1.00 -22.61
N ALA A 118 16.38 0.78 -21.30
CA ALA A 118 15.22 0.06 -20.81
C ALA A 118 13.91 0.73 -21.26
N ALA A 119 13.80 2.05 -21.10
CA ALA A 119 12.62 2.82 -21.51
C ALA A 119 12.40 2.78 -23.04
N ALA A 120 13.46 2.84 -23.85
CA ALA A 120 13.38 2.76 -25.30
C ALA A 120 12.87 1.39 -25.80
N GLY A 121 13.11 0.32 -25.02
CA GLY A 121 12.68 -1.04 -25.34
C GLY A 121 11.28 -1.41 -24.83
N LEU A 122 10.57 -0.53 -24.10
CA LEU A 122 9.26 -0.87 -23.54
C LEU A 122 8.15 -0.76 -24.59
N ASP A 123 7.36 -1.83 -24.67
CA ASP A 123 6.04 -1.81 -25.30
C ASP A 123 4.97 -1.24 -24.35
N ALA A 124 3.71 -1.17 -24.80
CA ALA A 124 2.62 -0.60 -24.01
C ALA A 124 2.39 -1.34 -22.68
N VAL A 125 2.56 -2.66 -22.65
CA VAL A 125 2.41 -3.48 -21.44
C VAL A 125 3.57 -3.23 -20.48
N GLY A 126 4.79 -3.13 -21.00
CA GLY A 126 5.98 -2.75 -20.24
C GLY A 126 5.84 -1.37 -19.59
N TRP A 127 5.33 -0.38 -20.33
CA TRP A 127 5.02 0.93 -19.77
C TRP A 127 3.95 0.89 -18.68
N ALA A 128 2.89 0.12 -18.87
CA ALA A 128 1.85 -0.05 -17.86
C ALA A 128 2.41 -0.68 -16.57
N PHE A 129 3.27 -1.69 -16.69
CA PHE A 129 3.92 -2.35 -15.56
C PHE A 129 4.91 -1.42 -14.84
N ALA A 130 5.71 -0.66 -15.57
CA ALA A 130 6.64 0.32 -15.00
C ALA A 130 5.89 1.44 -14.26
N ALA A 131 4.84 2.00 -14.89
CA ALA A 131 4.01 3.04 -14.29
C ALA A 131 3.27 2.54 -13.04
N SER A 132 2.70 1.33 -13.08
CA SER A 132 2.01 0.76 -11.93
C SER A 132 2.95 0.60 -10.74
N ARG A 133 4.18 0.13 -10.97
CA ARG A 133 5.19 -0.03 -9.92
C ARG A 133 5.62 1.29 -9.30
N ILE A 134 5.83 2.33 -10.12
CA ILE A 134 6.15 3.68 -9.62
C ILE A 134 5.00 4.22 -8.76
N LEU A 135 3.76 4.11 -9.26
CA LEU A 135 2.58 4.55 -8.52
C LEU A 135 2.38 3.73 -7.24
N HIS A 136 2.71 2.44 -7.25
CA HIS A 136 2.61 1.56 -6.10
C HIS A 136 3.55 2.04 -4.99
N VAL A 137 4.84 2.23 -5.32
CA VAL A 137 5.83 2.76 -4.37
C VAL A 137 5.43 4.14 -3.87
N ALA A 138 4.98 5.03 -4.75
CA ALA A 138 4.52 6.37 -4.37
C ALA A 138 3.32 6.30 -3.41
N ALA A 139 2.37 5.40 -3.63
CA ALA A 139 1.23 5.20 -2.75
C ALA A 139 1.67 4.69 -1.37
N VAL A 140 2.59 3.72 -1.31
CA VAL A 140 3.13 3.22 -0.04
C VAL A 140 3.86 4.33 0.72
N LEU A 141 4.79 5.05 0.08
CA LEU A 141 5.54 6.13 0.72
C LEU A 141 4.64 7.28 1.16
N GLY A 142 3.64 7.63 0.34
CA GLY A 142 2.62 8.62 0.71
C GLY A 142 1.82 8.17 1.93
N ALA A 143 1.36 6.93 1.96
CA ALA A 143 0.63 6.37 3.09
C ALA A 143 1.48 6.40 4.38
N MET A 144 2.77 6.03 4.27
CA MET A 144 3.76 6.14 5.35
C MET A 144 3.89 7.56 5.87
N ALA A 145 4.11 8.52 4.97
CA ALA A 145 4.27 9.92 5.36
C ALA A 145 3.02 10.47 6.07
N LEU A 146 1.83 10.11 5.59
CA LEU A 146 0.56 10.57 6.16
C LEU A 146 0.24 9.95 7.52
N MET A 147 0.49 8.66 7.73
CA MET A 147 0.12 7.98 8.98
C MET A 147 0.97 8.37 10.20
N PHE A 148 2.09 9.06 9.98
CA PHE A 148 2.97 9.59 11.03
C PHE A 148 2.93 11.11 11.17
N GLN A 149 2.03 11.80 10.45
CA GLN A 149 1.80 13.24 10.64
C GLN A 149 1.30 13.54 12.07
N PRO A 150 1.58 14.73 12.64
CA PRO A 150 1.13 15.11 13.97
C PRO A 150 -0.38 14.93 14.19
N ARG A 151 -1.19 15.25 13.17
CA ARG A 151 -2.65 15.10 13.20
C ARG A 151 -3.10 13.64 13.27
N ALA A 152 -2.37 12.74 12.60
CA ALA A 152 -2.62 11.31 12.68
C ALA A 152 -2.18 10.75 14.04
N ASN A 153 -1.03 11.18 14.55
CA ASN A 153 -0.53 10.78 15.88
C ASN A 153 -1.51 11.14 16.99
N ALA A 154 -2.06 12.36 16.98
CA ALA A 154 -3.07 12.79 17.94
C ALA A 154 -4.29 11.85 17.95
N TYR A 155 -4.76 11.44 16.77
CA TYR A 155 -5.89 10.52 16.64
C TYR A 155 -5.60 9.14 17.23
N PHE A 156 -4.45 8.55 16.90
CA PHE A 156 -4.05 7.22 17.38
C PHE A 156 -3.72 7.17 18.88
N VAL A 157 -3.39 8.29 19.51
CA VAL A 157 -3.18 8.38 20.97
C VAL A 157 -4.52 8.53 21.71
N SER A 158 -5.51 9.14 21.06
CA SER A 158 -6.84 9.40 21.65
C SER A 158 -7.83 8.24 21.53
N THR A 159 -7.48 7.17 20.80
CA THR A 159 -8.32 5.98 20.53
C THR A 159 -7.73 4.76 21.22
#